data_AF-A0A7V2LN43-F1
#
_entry.id   AF-A0A7V2LN43-F1
#
_cell.length_a   1.000
_cell.length_b   1.000
_cell.length_c   1.000
_cell.angle_alpha   90.00
_cell.angle_beta   90.00
_cell.angle_gamma   90.00
#
_symmetry.space_group_name_H-M   'P 1'
#
loop_
_entity.id
_entity.type
_entity.pdbx_description
1 polymer ?
#
loop_
_entity_poly.entity_id
_entity_poly.type
_entity_poly.pdbx_seq_one_letter_code
_entity_poly.pdbx_strand_id
1 'polypeptide(L)'
;MTDTQQKTSVPTGVTFQRDTLHRRGSHGDNWCITWARDGSQITSMDDGVWLKTPDVGYHNHLYRILGGPKDFSREDVPNYPAFVHDHGGWFGYGIISVDGTLYSAASKTPDLLWSGPFRGIKLLRSDDNGQTWYRADRNGNYKYLASRDPMRYSVNADEMFFWEEFGRPHKDQVAYPFSFMDFVQCGQDNGAAQDDYLYIYAPEGAHAHQLMLARAPKERLGTRDAWEYFTGYEANHPRWSSDIRERRPAHVFPEKNRDGYYFGWYSWLPSVVWNVGLDLYIMVNGGTYAGHGMTNADQDYYDAWMHTKTGS
;
A
#
# COMPACT_ATOMS: atom_id res chain seq x y z
N MET A 1 -43.92 -12.02 7.36
CA MET A 1 -42.62 -11.39 7.59
C MET A 1 -41.64 -12.50 7.90
N THR A 2 -40.90 -12.96 6.91
CA THR A 2 -39.91 -14.02 7.06
C THR A 2 -38.59 -13.38 7.49
N ASP A 3 -38.21 -13.70 8.72
CA ASP A 3 -36.95 -13.35 9.35
C ASP A 3 -35.82 -14.13 8.66
N THR A 4 -35.22 -13.55 7.62
CA THR A 4 -34.01 -14.10 7.01
C THR A 4 -32.83 -13.78 7.91
N GLN A 5 -32.52 -14.70 8.84
CA GLN A 5 -31.20 -14.77 9.47
C GLN A 5 -30.14 -14.85 8.37
N GLN A 6 -29.41 -13.75 8.18
CA GLN A 6 -28.26 -13.66 7.30
C GLN A 6 -27.19 -14.62 7.83
N LYS A 7 -27.10 -15.80 7.22
CA LYS A 7 -26.07 -16.79 7.52
C LYS A 7 -24.77 -16.28 6.92
N THR A 8 -23.98 -15.55 7.69
CA THR A 8 -22.60 -15.23 7.30
C THR A 8 -21.80 -16.53 7.37
N SER A 9 -21.57 -17.17 6.23
CA SER A 9 -20.70 -18.34 6.14
C SER A 9 -19.25 -17.88 6.27
N VAL A 10 -18.60 -18.23 7.39
CA VAL A 10 -17.17 -17.98 7.57
C VAL A 10 -16.39 -18.93 6.66
N PRO A 11 -15.43 -18.44 5.84
CA PRO A 11 -14.57 -19.30 5.04
C PRO A 11 -13.81 -20.29 5.93
N THR A 12 -13.86 -21.58 5.59
CA THR A 12 -13.19 -22.64 6.37
C THR A 12 -11.87 -23.12 5.76
N GLY A 13 -11.48 -22.58 4.60
CA GLY A 13 -10.25 -22.97 3.92
C GLY A 13 -10.03 -22.21 2.62
N VAL A 14 -8.83 -22.39 2.06
CA VAL A 14 -8.40 -21.82 0.78
C VAL A 14 -7.80 -22.92 -0.09
N THR A 15 -8.09 -22.90 -1.39
CA THR A 15 -7.46 -23.81 -2.36
C THR A 15 -6.80 -22.98 -3.46
N PHE A 16 -5.50 -23.20 -3.66
CA PHE A 16 -4.74 -22.52 -4.70
C PHE A 16 -4.78 -23.33 -6.00
N GLN A 17 -5.41 -22.77 -7.04
CA GLN A 17 -5.44 -23.35 -8.38
C GLN A 17 -4.14 -23.03 -9.13
N ARG A 18 -3.09 -23.83 -8.88
CA ARG A 18 -1.73 -23.53 -9.39
C ARG A 18 -1.60 -23.68 -10.91
N ASP A 19 -2.49 -24.45 -11.52
CA ASP A 19 -2.61 -24.63 -12.96
C ASP A 19 -3.10 -23.38 -13.69
N THR A 20 -3.69 -22.41 -12.98
CA THR A 20 -4.09 -21.11 -13.54
C THR A 20 -3.00 -20.04 -13.48
N LEU A 21 -1.78 -20.39 -13.04
CA LEU A 21 -0.68 -19.43 -12.93
C LEU A 21 -0.04 -19.14 -14.29
N HIS A 22 0.00 -17.86 -14.66
CA HIS A 22 0.67 -17.39 -15.87
C HIS A 22 2.06 -16.81 -15.55
N ARG A 23 3.12 -17.39 -16.13
CA ARG A 23 4.49 -16.86 -16.03
C ARG A 23 4.81 -16.02 -17.26
N ARG A 24 4.95 -14.70 -17.10
CA ARG A 24 5.18 -13.74 -18.21
C ARG A 24 6.63 -13.25 -18.33
N GLY A 25 7.56 -13.86 -17.60
CA GLY A 25 8.96 -13.44 -17.53
C GLY A 25 9.14 -12.07 -16.88
N SER A 26 10.37 -11.55 -16.90
CA SER A 26 10.80 -10.34 -16.18
C SER A 26 10.76 -10.47 -14.65
N HIS A 27 11.06 -9.39 -13.94
CA HIS A 27 11.15 -9.36 -12.47
C HIS A 27 10.73 -7.99 -11.90
N GLY A 28 10.48 -8.01 -10.60
CA GLY A 28 10.08 -6.90 -9.76
C GLY A 28 9.53 -7.48 -8.46
N ASP A 29 9.45 -6.68 -7.41
CA ASP A 29 8.83 -7.03 -6.14
C ASP A 29 7.72 -6.03 -5.77
N ASN A 30 7.05 -6.30 -4.63
CA ASN A 30 6.01 -5.45 -4.04
C ASN A 30 4.99 -4.87 -5.04
N TRP A 31 3.99 -5.68 -5.38
CA TRP A 31 2.98 -5.31 -6.36
C TRP A 31 1.68 -4.93 -5.65
N CYS A 32 1.25 -3.67 -5.78
CA CYS A 32 -0.10 -3.24 -5.41
C CYS A 32 -0.96 -3.18 -6.66
N ILE A 33 -2.28 -3.38 -6.54
CA ILE A 33 -3.17 -3.42 -7.70
C ILE A 33 -4.52 -2.77 -7.43
N THR A 34 -5.07 -2.09 -8.44
CA THR A 34 -6.42 -1.55 -8.45
C THR A 34 -7.16 -1.95 -9.73
N TRP A 35 -8.49 -2.03 -9.65
CA TRP A 35 -9.35 -2.21 -10.82
C TRP A 35 -9.88 -0.85 -11.28
N ALA A 36 -9.41 -0.37 -12.43
CA ALA A 36 -9.71 0.95 -12.95
C ALA A 36 -11.10 1.03 -13.60
N ARG A 37 -11.60 2.27 -13.74
CA ARG A 37 -12.91 2.57 -14.34
C ARG A 37 -13.13 1.97 -15.73
N ASP A 38 -12.09 1.92 -16.56
CA ASP A 38 -12.15 1.37 -17.91
C ASP A 38 -12.17 -0.15 -17.97
N GLY A 39 -12.17 -0.83 -16.82
CA GLY A 39 -12.16 -2.28 -16.70
C GLY A 39 -10.76 -2.89 -16.72
N SER A 40 -9.71 -2.11 -16.96
CA SER A 40 -8.32 -2.55 -16.84
C SER A 40 -7.89 -2.64 -15.37
N GLN A 41 -6.84 -3.40 -15.11
CA GLN A 41 -6.16 -3.35 -13.81
C GLN A 41 -4.89 -2.52 -13.94
N ILE A 42 -4.56 -1.75 -12.91
CA ILE A 42 -3.30 -1.00 -12.84
C ILE A 42 -2.54 -1.51 -11.63
N THR A 43 -1.28 -1.87 -11.84
CA THR A 43 -0.41 -2.42 -10.81
C THR A 43 0.81 -1.54 -10.63
N SER A 44 1.20 -1.29 -9.38
CA SER A 44 2.57 -0.84 -9.07
C SER A 44 3.52 -2.03 -9.10
N MET A 45 4.80 -1.72 -9.29
CA MET A 45 5.92 -2.64 -9.23
C MET A 45 7.10 -1.89 -8.65
N ASP A 46 7.80 -2.54 -7.73
CA ASP A 46 9.08 -2.07 -7.21
C ASP A 46 10.27 -2.91 -7.71
N ASP A 47 11.47 -2.32 -7.63
CA ASP A 47 12.78 -2.92 -7.94
C ASP A 47 12.80 -3.87 -9.15
N GLY A 48 12.36 -3.35 -10.29
CA GLY A 48 12.16 -4.20 -11.45
C GLY A 48 11.96 -3.51 -12.78
N VAL A 49 11.58 -4.37 -13.74
CA VAL A 49 11.26 -4.00 -15.10
C VAL A 49 10.32 -5.07 -15.64
N TRP A 50 9.05 -4.74 -15.89
CA TRP A 50 8.11 -5.73 -16.41
C TRP A 50 8.05 -5.77 -17.93
N LEU A 51 8.20 -4.59 -18.56
CA LEU A 51 8.25 -4.39 -20.00
C LEU A 51 9.61 -3.83 -20.40
N LYS A 52 10.04 -4.09 -21.63
CA LYS A 52 11.33 -3.58 -22.13
C LYS A 52 11.34 -2.05 -22.09
N THR A 53 12.32 -1.48 -21.40
CA THR A 53 12.52 -0.04 -21.22
C THR A 53 13.97 0.34 -21.57
N PRO A 54 14.25 1.60 -21.97
CA PRO A 54 15.63 2.10 -22.08
C PRO A 54 16.33 2.28 -20.73
N ASP A 55 15.59 2.34 -19.61
CA ASP A 55 16.17 2.44 -18.27
C ASP A 55 16.72 1.09 -17.79
N VAL A 56 17.61 1.12 -16.79
CA VAL A 56 18.12 -0.11 -16.15
C VAL A 56 17.07 -0.84 -15.31
N GLY A 57 16.01 -0.12 -14.93
CA GLY A 57 14.91 -0.57 -14.07
C GLY A 57 14.31 0.60 -13.29
N TYR A 58 13.26 0.33 -12.53
CA TYR A 58 12.58 1.30 -11.67
C TYR A 58 12.56 0.81 -10.22
N HIS A 59 12.69 1.74 -9.27
CA HIS A 59 12.32 1.51 -7.88
C HIS A 59 10.81 1.47 -7.70
N ASN A 60 10.06 2.23 -8.52
CA ASN A 60 8.60 2.20 -8.55
C ASN A 60 8.12 2.59 -9.96
N HIS A 61 7.27 1.75 -10.56
CA HIS A 61 6.59 2.08 -11.81
C HIS A 61 5.21 1.47 -11.89
N LEU A 62 4.34 2.03 -12.74
CA LEU A 62 2.99 1.51 -12.97
C LEU A 62 2.86 0.82 -14.33
N TYR A 63 2.16 -0.30 -14.32
CA TYR A 63 1.78 -1.03 -15.53
C TYR A 63 0.28 -1.28 -15.57
N ARG A 64 -0.25 -1.38 -16.78
CA ARG A 64 -1.65 -1.71 -17.03
C ARG A 64 -1.77 -3.15 -17.50
N ILE A 65 -2.78 -3.85 -17.00
CA ILE A 65 -3.18 -5.18 -17.43
C ILE A 65 -4.55 -5.06 -18.10
N LEU A 66 -4.63 -5.49 -19.35
CA LEU A 66 -5.85 -5.49 -20.16
C LEU A 66 -6.34 -6.92 -20.34
N GLY A 67 -7.65 -7.13 -20.27
CA GLY A 67 -8.26 -8.44 -20.46
C GLY A 67 -8.49 -9.21 -19.17
N GLY A 68 -8.73 -10.51 -19.30
CA GLY A 68 -9.17 -11.39 -18.21
C GLY A 68 -8.07 -12.35 -17.74
N PRO A 69 -8.36 -13.16 -16.71
CA PRO A 69 -7.35 -14.04 -16.08
C PRO A 69 -6.72 -15.06 -17.04
N LYS A 70 -7.38 -15.42 -18.15
CA LYS A 70 -6.89 -16.41 -19.13
C LYS A 70 -6.18 -15.79 -20.32
N ASP A 71 -6.56 -14.58 -20.71
CA ASP A 71 -6.06 -13.87 -21.88
C ASP A 71 -5.95 -12.39 -21.53
N PHE A 72 -4.72 -12.00 -21.20
CA PHE A 72 -4.38 -10.64 -20.83
C PHE A 72 -3.12 -10.18 -21.55
N SER A 73 -3.09 -8.89 -21.87
CA SER A 73 -1.89 -8.17 -22.26
C SER A 73 -1.45 -7.24 -21.12
N ARG A 74 -0.23 -6.71 -21.26
CA ARG A 74 0.36 -5.78 -20.31
C ARG A 74 0.96 -4.61 -21.08
N GLU A 75 0.70 -3.41 -20.60
CA GLU A 75 1.11 -2.16 -21.21
C GLU A 75 1.72 -1.24 -20.15
N ASP A 76 2.50 -0.27 -20.61
CA ASP A 76 3.04 0.79 -19.76
C ASP A 76 1.93 1.77 -19.36
N VAL A 77 1.97 2.34 -18.16
CA VAL A 77 1.17 3.52 -17.83
C VAL A 77 1.98 4.76 -18.20
N PRO A 78 1.58 5.51 -19.24
CA PRO A 78 2.40 6.59 -19.75
C PRO A 78 2.54 7.73 -18.73
N ASN A 79 3.65 8.44 -18.81
CA ASN A 79 3.92 9.67 -18.07
C ASN A 79 3.92 9.54 -16.53
N TYR A 80 3.78 8.35 -15.95
CA TYR A 80 3.99 8.15 -14.52
C TYR A 80 5.41 8.62 -14.13
N PRO A 81 5.59 9.25 -12.96
CA PRO A 81 6.91 9.67 -12.48
C PRO A 81 7.91 8.52 -12.53
N ALA A 82 8.97 8.69 -13.32
CA ALA A 82 10.01 7.68 -13.52
C ALA A 82 10.94 7.65 -12.31
N PHE A 83 10.55 6.90 -11.27
CA PHE A 83 11.40 6.57 -10.13
C PHE A 83 12.39 5.47 -10.55
N VAL A 84 13.43 5.88 -11.27
CA VAL A 84 14.44 4.94 -11.80
C VAL A 84 15.30 4.35 -10.69
N HIS A 85 15.78 3.15 -10.92
CA HIS A 85 16.67 2.45 -9.99
C HIS A 85 17.93 3.28 -9.65
N ASP A 86 18.49 3.06 -8.47
CA ASP A 86 19.65 3.77 -7.89
C ASP A 86 19.48 5.28 -7.68
N HIS A 87 18.25 5.81 -7.83
CA HIS A 87 17.97 7.23 -7.70
C HIS A 87 16.79 7.50 -6.78
N GLY A 88 17.09 8.16 -5.66
CA GLY A 88 16.08 8.82 -4.82
C GLY A 88 15.29 7.91 -3.88
N GLY A 89 15.37 6.58 -3.98
CA GLY A 89 14.76 5.63 -3.03
C GLY A 89 13.25 5.82 -2.84
N TRP A 90 12.47 5.50 -3.88
CA TRP A 90 11.01 5.71 -3.93
C TRP A 90 10.28 4.44 -4.33
N PHE A 91 9.41 3.94 -3.46
CA PHE A 91 8.79 2.61 -3.56
C PHE A 91 7.26 2.71 -3.60
N GLY A 92 6.60 1.92 -4.42
CA GLY A 92 5.20 2.00 -4.80
C GLY A 92 4.29 1.14 -3.95
N TYR A 93 3.79 1.73 -2.86
CA TYR A 93 2.92 1.06 -1.91
C TYR A 93 1.59 1.76 -1.78
N GLY A 94 0.57 1.14 -2.37
CA GLY A 94 -0.80 1.61 -2.39
C GLY A 94 -1.17 2.25 -3.73
N ILE A 95 -2.20 1.69 -4.37
CA ILE A 95 -2.84 2.28 -5.55
C ILE A 95 -4.35 2.06 -5.45
N ILE A 96 -5.16 3.03 -5.88
CA ILE A 96 -6.62 2.90 -5.91
C ILE A 96 -7.22 3.71 -7.07
N SER A 97 -8.27 3.17 -7.67
CA SER A 97 -9.18 3.85 -8.59
C SER A 97 -10.49 4.11 -7.87
N VAL A 98 -10.95 5.35 -7.87
CA VAL A 98 -12.21 5.76 -7.25
C VAL A 98 -12.85 6.87 -8.06
N ASP A 99 -14.12 6.70 -8.45
CA ASP A 99 -14.90 7.69 -9.21
C ASP A 99 -14.19 8.22 -10.47
N GLY A 100 -13.35 7.39 -11.10
CA GLY A 100 -12.56 7.70 -12.28
C GLY A 100 -11.20 8.35 -12.02
N THR A 101 -10.85 8.61 -10.75
CA THR A 101 -9.54 9.13 -10.34
C THR A 101 -8.65 8.01 -9.84
N LEU A 102 -7.41 7.99 -10.32
CA LEU A 102 -6.35 7.12 -9.81
C LEU A 102 -5.52 7.86 -8.76
N TYR A 103 -5.22 7.15 -7.68
CA TYR A 103 -4.23 7.56 -6.69
C TYR A 103 -3.14 6.50 -6.56
N SER A 104 -1.88 6.94 -6.47
CA SER A 104 -0.71 6.08 -6.22
C SER A 104 0.14 6.68 -5.10
N ALA A 105 0.56 5.88 -4.13
CA ALA A 105 1.42 6.32 -3.05
C ALA A 105 2.87 5.84 -3.27
N ALA A 106 3.79 6.81 -3.35
CA ALA A 106 5.22 6.57 -3.48
C ALA A 106 5.90 6.88 -2.14
N SER A 107 6.42 5.86 -1.49
CA SER A 107 7.05 5.88 -0.17
C SER A 107 8.55 6.19 -0.28
N LYS A 108 9.05 7.05 0.61
CA LYS A 108 10.44 7.52 0.61
C LYS A 108 11.26 6.79 1.69
N THR A 109 12.35 6.15 1.27
CA THR A 109 13.39 5.59 2.17
C THR A 109 14.28 6.70 2.76
N PRO A 110 15.15 6.43 3.75
CA PRO A 110 16.22 7.35 4.11
C PRO A 110 17.23 7.53 2.97
N ASP A 111 17.65 6.45 2.32
CA ASP A 111 18.77 6.47 1.35
C ASP A 111 18.32 6.53 -0.11
N LEU A 112 19.28 6.35 -1.04
CA LEU A 112 19.02 6.27 -2.48
C LEU A 112 18.53 4.88 -2.90
N LEU A 113 18.90 3.86 -2.13
CA LEU A 113 18.46 2.48 -2.29
C LEU A 113 17.41 2.16 -1.24
N TRP A 114 17.01 0.89 -1.22
CA TRP A 114 16.18 0.36 -0.17
C TRP A 114 16.86 0.45 1.19
N SER A 115 16.20 1.13 2.13
CA SER A 115 16.52 1.14 3.56
C SER A 115 15.29 1.59 4.35
N GLY A 116 15.20 1.17 5.61
CA GLY A 116 14.19 1.66 6.54
C GLY A 116 14.77 2.63 7.56
N PRO A 117 13.93 3.21 8.43
CA PRO A 117 12.48 3.27 8.30
C PRO A 117 12.06 4.24 7.18
N PHE A 118 10.96 3.91 6.49
CA PHE A 118 10.39 4.86 5.52
C PHE A 118 9.88 6.12 6.22
N ARG A 119 10.13 7.26 5.57
CA ARG A 119 10.02 8.59 6.16
C ARG A 119 8.71 9.30 5.83
N GLY A 120 8.04 8.89 4.75
CA GLY A 120 6.79 9.51 4.31
C GLY A 120 6.43 9.13 2.90
N ILE A 121 5.38 9.76 2.36
CA ILE A 121 4.86 9.45 1.02
C ILE A 121 4.63 10.71 0.18
N LYS A 122 4.80 10.57 -1.13
CA LYS A 122 4.11 11.39 -2.13
C LYS A 122 2.82 10.68 -2.51
N LEU A 123 1.71 11.38 -2.42
CA LEU A 123 0.44 10.92 -2.98
C LEU A 123 0.30 11.50 -4.39
N LEU A 124 0.26 10.64 -5.38
CA LEU A 124 0.11 10.97 -6.79
C LEU A 124 -1.34 10.77 -7.20
N ARG A 125 -1.84 11.63 -8.09
CA ARG A 125 -3.21 11.64 -8.60
C ARG A 125 -3.22 11.73 -10.12
N SER A 126 -4.14 11.02 -10.75
CA SER A 126 -4.48 11.15 -12.17
C SER A 126 -5.99 11.11 -12.34
N ASP A 127 -6.55 12.13 -13.00
CA ASP A 127 -8.00 12.23 -13.28
C ASP A 127 -8.36 11.81 -14.71
N ASP A 128 -7.36 11.39 -15.50
CA ASP A 128 -7.48 11.03 -16.90
C ASP A 128 -7.03 9.60 -17.16
N ASN A 129 -7.28 8.72 -16.18
CA ASN A 129 -6.97 7.30 -16.25
C ASN A 129 -5.48 7.04 -16.56
N GLY A 130 -4.59 7.77 -15.90
CA GLY A 130 -3.14 7.55 -15.90
C GLY A 130 -2.39 8.22 -17.04
N GLN A 131 -2.98 9.21 -17.74
CA GLN A 131 -2.28 9.92 -18.82
C GLN A 131 -1.45 11.10 -18.29
N THR A 132 -1.94 11.81 -17.28
CA THR A 132 -1.23 12.89 -16.59
C THR A 132 -1.25 12.68 -15.09
N TRP A 133 -0.19 13.14 -14.43
CA TRP A 133 0.03 12.93 -13.02
C TRP A 133 0.30 14.23 -12.27
N TYR A 134 -0.25 14.30 -11.07
CA TYR A 134 -0.09 15.41 -10.14
C TYR A 134 0.33 14.84 -8.79
N ARG A 135 1.12 15.59 -8.03
CA ARG A 135 1.39 15.27 -6.63
C ARG A 135 0.54 16.15 -5.73
N ALA A 136 -0.04 15.56 -4.70
CA ALA A 136 -0.72 16.30 -3.64
C ALA A 136 0.31 16.83 -2.64
N ASP A 137 0.18 18.10 -2.26
CA ASP A 137 0.74 18.58 -0.99
C ASP A 137 -0.20 18.23 0.17
N ARG A 138 0.25 18.44 1.41
CA ARG A 138 -0.55 18.17 2.61
C ARG A 138 -1.88 18.94 2.66
N ASN A 139 -1.98 20.10 2.02
CA ASN A 139 -3.14 20.98 2.11
C ASN A 139 -4.24 20.63 1.09
N GLY A 140 -3.99 19.67 0.19
CA GLY A 140 -4.93 19.31 -0.88
C GLY A 140 -4.72 20.06 -2.19
N ASN A 141 -3.57 20.75 -2.36
CA ASN A 141 -3.22 21.31 -3.67
C ASN A 141 -2.54 20.24 -4.52
N TYR A 142 -2.87 20.23 -5.81
CA TYR A 142 -2.29 19.32 -6.78
C TYR A 142 -1.36 20.07 -7.73
N LYS A 143 -0.11 19.63 -7.79
CA LYS A 143 0.92 20.22 -8.67
C LYS A 143 1.27 19.20 -9.75
N TYR A 144 1.18 19.62 -11.03
CA TYR A 144 1.54 18.78 -12.17
C TYR A 144 2.97 18.24 -12.01
N LEU A 145 3.17 16.97 -12.40
CA LEU A 145 4.43 16.27 -12.30
C LEU A 145 4.66 15.43 -13.57
N ALA A 146 5.47 15.95 -14.49
CA ALA A 146 5.87 15.17 -15.66
C ALA A 146 6.79 14.01 -15.26
N SER A 147 6.78 12.93 -16.04
CA SER A 147 7.52 11.68 -15.74
C SER A 147 8.98 11.90 -15.31
N ARG A 148 9.72 12.76 -16.01
CA ARG A 148 11.14 13.05 -15.75
C ARG A 148 11.40 14.42 -15.11
N ASP A 149 10.37 15.06 -14.60
CA ASP A 149 10.53 16.30 -13.83
C ASP A 149 11.42 16.03 -12.59
N PRO A 150 12.48 16.83 -12.34
CA PRO A 150 13.30 16.70 -11.14
C PRO A 150 12.51 16.74 -9.82
N MET A 151 11.33 17.36 -9.82
CA MET A 151 10.45 17.45 -8.65
C MET A 151 9.90 16.11 -8.18
N ARG A 152 10.01 15.03 -8.97
CA ARG A 152 9.67 13.68 -8.50
C ARG A 152 10.54 13.24 -7.32
N TYR A 153 11.78 13.74 -7.23
CA TYR A 153 12.71 13.41 -6.15
C TYR A 153 12.76 14.45 -5.03
N SER A 154 11.93 15.49 -5.07
CA SER A 154 11.94 16.51 -4.03
C SER A 154 11.38 16.00 -2.71
N VAL A 155 12.05 16.36 -1.63
CA VAL A 155 11.65 15.99 -0.27
C VAL A 155 11.66 17.25 0.57
N ASN A 156 10.47 17.82 0.80
CA ASN A 156 10.25 18.93 1.72
C ASN A 156 8.75 19.02 2.06
N ALA A 157 8.41 19.84 3.05
CA ALA A 157 7.05 19.96 3.58
C ALA A 157 6.00 20.43 2.55
N ASP A 158 6.40 21.13 1.49
CA ASP A 158 5.49 21.65 0.45
C ASP A 158 5.23 20.63 -0.68
N GLU A 159 6.01 19.54 -0.70
CA GLU A 159 6.05 18.57 -1.79
C GLU A 159 5.68 17.15 -1.36
N MET A 160 5.62 16.91 -0.04
CA MET A 160 5.26 15.63 0.56
C MET A 160 3.83 15.67 1.08
N PHE A 161 3.14 14.54 0.97
CA PHE A 161 1.81 14.39 1.56
C PHE A 161 1.91 14.00 3.04
N PHE A 162 2.79 13.04 3.35
CA PHE A 162 3.31 12.79 4.70
C PHE A 162 4.83 12.96 4.70
N TRP A 163 5.37 13.60 5.74
CA TRP A 163 6.81 13.69 5.95
C TRP A 163 7.16 13.68 7.43
N GLU A 164 7.72 12.56 7.91
CA GLU A 164 8.26 12.38 9.26
C GLU A 164 7.30 12.76 10.39
N GLU A 165 6.02 12.54 10.18
CA GLU A 165 5.00 12.97 11.12
C GLU A 165 4.68 11.86 12.14
N PHE A 166 4.67 12.21 13.43
CA PHE A 166 4.13 11.39 14.53
C PHE A 166 4.76 10.00 14.68
N GLY A 167 6.06 9.91 14.38
CA GLY A 167 6.84 8.69 14.53
C GLY A 167 6.96 8.22 15.98
N ARG A 168 7.26 6.94 16.13
CA ARG A 168 7.53 6.27 17.42
C ARG A 168 8.91 5.62 17.37
N PRO A 169 9.64 5.55 18.49
CA PRO A 169 10.88 4.80 18.55
C PRO A 169 10.60 3.30 18.48
N HIS A 170 11.40 2.56 17.71
CA HIS A 170 11.44 1.10 17.79
C HIS A 170 12.47 0.64 18.85
N LYS A 171 13.75 0.96 18.61
CA LYS A 171 14.81 1.03 19.63
C LYS A 171 15.35 2.46 19.66
N ASP A 172 16.39 2.73 18.88
CA ASP A 172 17.05 4.03 18.79
C ASP A 172 16.52 4.82 17.58
N GLN A 173 16.12 4.12 16.50
CA GLN A 173 15.53 4.71 15.31
C GLN A 173 14.03 4.98 15.50
N VAL A 174 13.57 6.09 14.93
CA VAL A 174 12.16 6.50 14.88
C VAL A 174 11.57 6.10 13.54
N ALA A 175 10.45 5.38 13.56
CA ALA A 175 9.69 5.05 12.37
C ALA A 175 8.33 5.72 12.37
N TYR A 176 7.84 6.00 11.16
CA TYR A 176 6.66 6.83 10.94
C TYR A 176 5.47 5.98 10.49
N PRO A 177 4.27 6.20 11.04
CA PRO A 177 3.06 5.48 10.61
C PRO A 177 2.63 5.97 9.21
N PHE A 178 1.98 5.10 8.43
CA PHE A 178 1.47 5.43 7.08
C PHE A 178 2.53 5.97 6.10
N SER A 179 3.83 5.77 6.38
CA SER A 179 4.91 5.99 5.40
C SER A 179 5.04 4.84 4.41
N PHE A 180 4.29 3.76 4.65
CA PHE A 180 4.10 2.57 3.82
C PHE A 180 2.66 2.09 4.07
N MET A 181 1.82 1.98 3.02
CA MET A 181 0.39 1.69 3.17
C MET A 181 -0.22 0.99 1.96
N ASP A 182 -1.43 0.44 2.11
CA ASP A 182 -2.27 -0.05 1.02
C ASP A 182 -3.73 0.37 1.20
N PHE A 183 -4.44 0.48 0.08
CA PHE A 183 -5.86 0.84 0.05
C PHE A 183 -6.73 -0.41 0.06
N VAL A 184 -7.84 -0.37 0.80
CA VAL A 184 -8.88 -1.38 0.70
C VAL A 184 -9.55 -1.28 -0.67
N GLN A 185 -9.50 -2.36 -1.46
CA GLN A 185 -10.09 -2.39 -2.80
C GLN A 185 -11.54 -2.86 -2.75
N CYS A 186 -12.48 -2.05 -3.24
CA CYS A 186 -13.89 -2.41 -3.29
C CYS A 186 -14.41 -2.54 -4.74
N GLY A 187 -13.86 -3.49 -5.49
CA GLY A 187 -14.28 -3.77 -6.86
C GLY A 187 -13.79 -2.74 -7.89
N GLN A 188 -14.43 -2.75 -9.07
CA GLN A 188 -14.08 -1.83 -10.16
C GLN A 188 -14.33 -0.40 -9.75
N ASP A 189 -13.29 0.44 -9.85
CA ASP A 189 -13.33 1.87 -9.55
C ASP A 189 -13.89 2.18 -8.15
N ASN A 190 -13.63 1.27 -7.20
CA ASN A 190 -14.14 1.30 -5.84
C ASN A 190 -15.69 1.29 -5.75
N GLY A 191 -16.38 0.87 -6.81
CA GLY A 191 -17.85 0.97 -6.94
C GLY A 191 -18.65 0.01 -6.05
N ALA A 192 -18.01 -0.94 -5.36
CA ALA A 192 -18.63 -1.82 -4.38
C ALA A 192 -18.33 -1.41 -2.92
N ALA A 193 -17.81 -0.19 -2.70
CA ALA A 193 -17.58 0.34 -1.37
C ALA A 193 -18.89 0.39 -0.56
N GLN A 194 -18.77 0.18 0.75
CA GLN A 194 -19.91 0.09 1.66
C GLN A 194 -20.34 1.47 2.19
N ASP A 195 -19.49 2.48 2.04
CA ASP A 195 -19.72 3.86 2.46
C ASP A 195 -18.87 4.83 1.60
N ASP A 196 -18.90 6.12 1.93
CA ASP A 196 -18.18 7.19 1.22
C ASP A 196 -16.71 7.38 1.68
N TYR A 197 -16.17 6.43 2.42
CA TYR A 197 -14.78 6.47 2.89
C TYR A 197 -13.89 5.52 2.10
N LEU A 198 -12.65 5.94 1.91
CA LEU A 198 -11.55 5.07 1.51
C LEU A 198 -10.84 4.63 2.78
N TYR A 199 -10.63 3.33 2.93
CA TYR A 199 -9.93 2.74 4.06
C TYR A 199 -8.49 2.43 3.67
N ILE A 200 -7.56 2.74 4.57
CA ILE A 200 -6.12 2.62 4.36
C ILE A 200 -5.52 1.81 5.50
N TYR A 201 -4.91 0.68 5.17
CA TYR A 201 -4.15 -0.12 6.12
C TYR A 201 -2.66 0.18 6.00
N ALA A 202 -1.97 0.16 7.14
CA ALA A 202 -0.52 0.32 7.20
C ALA A 202 0.04 -0.48 8.38
N PRO A 203 1.25 -1.03 8.29
CA PRO A 203 2.04 -1.37 9.46
C PRO A 203 2.27 -0.12 10.34
N GLU A 204 2.30 -0.27 11.67
CA GLU A 204 3.01 0.71 12.50
C GLU A 204 4.51 0.53 12.25
N GLY A 205 5.16 1.53 11.68
CA GLY A 205 6.55 1.40 11.24
C GLY A 205 7.49 0.93 12.36
N ALA A 206 7.29 1.42 13.59
CA ALA A 206 8.09 1.03 14.74
C ALA A 206 7.74 -0.35 15.31
N HIS A 207 6.54 -0.85 15.04
CA HIS A 207 5.99 -2.07 15.59
C HIS A 207 5.17 -2.79 14.52
N ALA A 208 5.84 -3.35 13.54
CA ALA A 208 5.24 -4.00 12.38
C ALA A 208 4.59 -5.35 12.70
N HIS A 209 4.14 -5.59 13.92
CA HIS A 209 3.12 -6.60 14.22
C HIS A 209 1.77 -5.92 14.52
N GLN A 210 1.72 -4.59 14.57
CA GLN A 210 0.53 -3.79 14.86
C GLN A 210 -0.01 -3.18 13.57
N LEU A 211 -1.23 -3.58 13.22
CA LEU A 211 -1.90 -3.15 11.99
C LEU A 211 -2.67 -1.87 12.28
N MET A 212 -2.28 -0.77 11.63
CA MET A 212 -2.95 0.51 11.72
C MET A 212 -4.06 0.61 10.67
N LEU A 213 -5.09 1.39 10.98
CA LEU A 213 -6.18 1.70 10.06
C LEU A 213 -6.45 3.21 10.08
N ALA A 214 -6.53 3.79 8.88
CA ALA A 214 -7.04 5.13 8.64
C ALA A 214 -8.19 5.08 7.65
N ARG A 215 -8.93 6.18 7.58
CA ARG A 215 -9.88 6.43 6.51
C ARG A 215 -9.85 7.90 6.08
N ALA A 216 -10.27 8.18 4.86
CA ALA A 216 -10.49 9.53 4.37
C ALA A 216 -11.78 9.57 3.54
N PRO A 217 -12.57 10.65 3.59
CA PRO A 217 -13.68 10.83 2.64
C PRO A 217 -13.14 10.72 1.22
N LYS A 218 -13.81 9.96 0.34
CA LYS A 218 -13.29 9.66 -1.01
C LYS A 218 -12.93 10.90 -1.83
N GLU A 219 -13.70 11.98 -1.68
CA GLU A 219 -13.46 13.26 -2.39
C GLU A 219 -12.28 14.06 -1.83
N ARG A 220 -11.77 13.69 -0.65
CA ARG A 220 -10.74 14.43 0.10
C ARG A 220 -9.51 13.59 0.43
N LEU A 221 -9.29 12.48 -0.28
CA LEU A 221 -8.13 11.61 -0.05
C LEU A 221 -6.81 12.39 -0.08
N GLY A 222 -6.67 13.35 -1.02
CA GLY A 222 -5.47 14.18 -1.14
C GLY A 222 -5.37 15.35 -0.17
N THR A 223 -6.25 15.46 0.82
CA THR A 223 -6.15 16.48 1.90
C THR A 223 -5.73 15.80 3.20
N ARG A 224 -4.52 16.09 3.68
CA ARG A 224 -3.91 15.41 4.83
C ARG A 224 -4.75 15.53 6.09
N ASP A 225 -5.31 16.71 6.34
CA ASP A 225 -6.14 17.00 7.53
C ASP A 225 -7.56 16.40 7.45
N ALA A 226 -7.94 15.80 6.31
CA ALA A 226 -9.22 15.08 6.17
C ALA A 226 -9.12 13.61 6.59
N TRP A 227 -7.92 13.11 6.88
CA TRP A 227 -7.71 11.73 7.30
C TRP A 227 -8.09 11.55 8.77
N GLU A 228 -8.76 10.43 9.05
CA GLU A 228 -9.14 10.00 10.38
C GLU A 228 -8.46 8.66 10.69
N TYR A 229 -8.10 8.47 11.96
CA TYR A 229 -7.34 7.32 12.44
C TYR A 229 -8.17 6.52 13.41
N PHE A 230 -8.10 5.20 13.29
CA PHE A 230 -8.78 4.30 14.20
C PHE A 230 -8.22 4.44 15.62
N THR A 231 -9.10 4.59 16.62
CA THR A 231 -8.74 4.78 18.04
C THR A 231 -9.32 3.71 18.97
N GLY A 232 -9.75 2.58 18.40
CA GLY A 232 -10.38 1.47 19.13
C GLY A 232 -11.89 1.39 18.93
N TYR A 233 -12.53 0.53 19.70
CA TYR A 233 -13.98 0.37 19.71
C TYR A 233 -14.60 0.98 20.96
N GLU A 234 -15.80 1.52 20.82
CA GLU A 234 -16.71 1.86 21.91
C GLU A 234 -18.05 1.19 21.63
N ALA A 235 -18.48 0.29 22.53
CA ALA A 235 -19.70 -0.51 22.37
C ALA A 235 -19.81 -1.19 20.97
N ASN A 236 -18.72 -1.79 20.48
CA ASN A 236 -18.57 -2.41 19.15
C ASN A 236 -18.63 -1.44 17.94
N HIS A 237 -18.67 -0.13 18.16
CA HIS A 237 -18.56 0.86 17.10
C HIS A 237 -17.12 1.36 16.98
N PRO A 238 -16.53 1.42 15.78
CA PRO A 238 -15.18 1.95 15.60
C PRO A 238 -15.17 3.44 15.90
N ARG A 239 -14.16 3.88 16.65
CA ARG A 239 -13.90 5.29 16.90
C ARG A 239 -12.80 5.80 16.00
N TRP A 240 -12.93 7.06 15.63
CA TRP A 240 -12.08 7.75 14.69
C TRP A 240 -11.66 9.09 15.28
N SER A 241 -10.41 9.48 15.04
CA SER A 241 -9.87 10.78 15.44
C SER A 241 -9.10 11.39 14.30
N SER A 242 -9.18 12.71 14.11
CA SER A 242 -8.30 13.43 13.19
C SER A 242 -6.88 13.59 13.76
N ASP A 243 -6.67 13.36 15.06
CA ASP A 243 -5.35 13.35 15.68
C ASP A 243 -4.71 11.96 15.59
N ILE A 244 -3.78 11.80 14.64
CA ILE A 244 -2.98 10.58 14.46
C ILE A 244 -2.16 10.17 15.68
N ARG A 245 -1.94 11.05 16.67
CA ARG A 245 -1.31 10.66 17.93
C ARG A 245 -2.19 9.73 18.76
N GLU A 246 -3.51 9.78 18.55
CA GLU A 246 -4.49 8.92 19.22
C GLU A 246 -4.67 7.57 18.54
N ARG A 247 -3.99 7.33 17.40
CA ARG A 247 -4.08 6.07 16.65
C ARG A 247 -3.82 4.87 17.54
N ARG A 248 -4.63 3.82 17.35
CA ARG A 248 -4.46 2.51 17.97
C ARG A 248 -4.44 1.43 16.90
N PRO A 249 -3.82 0.26 17.18
CA PRO A 249 -3.91 -0.87 16.28
C PRO A 249 -5.34 -1.32 16.08
N ALA A 250 -5.74 -1.54 14.83
CA ALA A 250 -6.95 -2.26 14.46
C ALA A 250 -6.80 -3.76 14.73
N HIS A 251 -5.57 -4.28 14.61
CA HIS A 251 -5.20 -5.64 14.99
C HIS A 251 -3.76 -5.70 15.49
N VAL A 252 -3.46 -6.65 16.38
CA VAL A 252 -2.10 -6.91 16.89
C VAL A 252 -1.78 -8.38 16.66
N PHE A 253 -0.86 -8.63 15.75
CA PHE A 253 -0.28 -9.95 15.51
C PHE A 253 0.73 -10.30 16.61
N PRO A 254 1.03 -11.59 16.83
CA PRO A 254 2.15 -11.99 17.68
C PRO A 254 3.47 -11.39 17.16
N GLU A 255 4.27 -10.83 18.06
CA GLU A 255 5.61 -10.30 17.72
C GLU A 255 6.53 -11.39 17.17
N LYS A 256 6.27 -12.66 17.52
CA LYS A 256 7.01 -13.83 17.05
C LYS A 256 6.08 -14.94 16.62
N ASN A 257 6.51 -15.72 15.64
CA ASN A 257 5.84 -16.99 15.35
C ASN A 257 6.28 -18.10 16.32
N ARG A 258 5.71 -19.30 16.16
CA ARG A 258 6.00 -20.50 16.99
C ARG A 258 7.48 -20.93 17.02
N ASP A 259 8.25 -20.57 16.00
CA ASP A 259 9.68 -20.90 15.89
C ASP A 259 10.56 -19.79 16.48
N GLY A 260 9.96 -18.72 17.01
CA GLY A 260 10.67 -17.61 17.66
C GLY A 260 11.13 -16.49 16.73
N TYR A 261 10.75 -16.51 15.45
CA TYR A 261 11.13 -15.47 14.50
C TYR A 261 10.26 -14.23 14.64
N TYR A 262 10.88 -13.04 14.60
CA TYR A 262 10.19 -11.76 14.73
C TYR A 262 9.30 -11.45 13.54
N PHE A 263 8.23 -10.69 13.76
CA PHE A 263 7.42 -10.14 12.67
C PHE A 263 8.26 -9.13 11.88
N GLY A 264 8.32 -9.32 10.56
CA GLY A 264 9.13 -8.51 9.65
C GLY A 264 8.40 -7.27 9.17
N TRP A 265 9.13 -6.18 8.99
CA TRP A 265 8.59 -4.88 8.58
C TRP A 265 8.30 -4.82 7.07
N TYR A 266 9.27 -5.20 6.25
CA TYR A 266 9.32 -4.88 4.82
C TYR A 266 8.24 -5.55 3.95
N SER A 267 8.00 -6.86 4.10
CA SER A 267 7.02 -7.59 3.26
C SER A 267 5.58 -7.43 3.73
N TRP A 268 5.34 -6.63 4.76
CA TRP A 268 3.99 -6.45 5.27
C TRP A 268 3.21 -5.44 4.45
N LEU A 269 2.73 -5.87 3.28
CA LEU A 269 1.69 -5.16 2.55
C LEU A 269 0.30 -5.68 2.98
N PRO A 270 -0.49 -4.89 3.72
CA PRO A 270 -1.82 -5.32 4.18
C PRO A 270 -2.86 -5.19 3.06
N SER A 271 -2.74 -6.00 2.00
CA SER A 271 -3.67 -5.96 0.86
C SER A 271 -5.04 -6.52 1.25
N VAL A 272 -6.05 -5.66 1.23
CA VAL A 272 -7.43 -5.98 1.62
C VAL A 272 -8.38 -5.73 0.47
N VAL A 273 -9.26 -6.69 0.22
CA VAL A 273 -10.33 -6.56 -0.79
C VAL A 273 -11.70 -6.84 -0.18
N TRP A 274 -12.71 -6.09 -0.61
CA TRP A 274 -14.10 -6.45 -0.37
C TRP A 274 -14.51 -7.58 -1.32
N ASN A 275 -14.93 -8.72 -0.77
CA ASN A 275 -15.46 -9.83 -1.55
C ASN A 275 -16.98 -9.86 -1.45
N VAL A 276 -17.65 -9.32 -2.47
CA VAL A 276 -19.13 -9.28 -2.57
C VAL A 276 -19.76 -10.67 -2.45
N GLY A 277 -19.12 -11.70 -3.02
CA GLY A 277 -19.66 -13.06 -3.02
C GLY A 277 -19.63 -13.74 -1.64
N LEU A 278 -18.74 -13.31 -0.75
CA LEU A 278 -18.59 -13.83 0.61
C LEU A 278 -19.10 -12.87 1.68
N ASP A 279 -19.47 -11.65 1.30
CA ASP A 279 -19.91 -10.58 2.22
C ASP A 279 -18.88 -10.31 3.33
N LEU A 280 -17.60 -10.27 2.96
CA LEU A 280 -16.49 -10.03 3.90
C LEU A 280 -15.29 -9.36 3.23
N TYR A 281 -14.49 -8.69 4.06
CA TYR A 281 -13.16 -8.22 3.69
C TYR A 281 -12.13 -9.35 3.84
N ILE A 282 -11.32 -9.58 2.81
CA ILE A 282 -10.23 -10.55 2.82
C ILE A 282 -8.91 -9.80 2.83
N MET A 283 -8.06 -10.08 3.82
CA MET A 283 -6.67 -9.66 3.81
C MET A 283 -5.77 -10.80 3.38
N VAL A 284 -4.86 -10.55 2.45
CA VAL A 284 -3.82 -11.51 2.05
C VAL A 284 -2.47 -10.82 2.17
N ASN A 285 -1.51 -11.52 2.76
CA ASN A 285 -0.15 -11.03 2.91
C ASN A 285 0.85 -12.19 2.88
N GLY A 286 2.08 -11.93 2.43
CA GLY A 286 3.17 -12.89 2.36
C GLY A 286 4.42 -12.41 3.11
N GLY A 287 5.32 -13.34 3.48
CA GLY A 287 6.65 -12.98 3.99
C GLY A 287 6.69 -12.23 5.32
N THR A 288 5.68 -12.40 6.19
CA THR A 288 5.49 -11.55 7.38
C THR A 288 6.45 -11.78 8.54
N TYR A 289 7.29 -12.83 8.51
CA TYR A 289 8.24 -13.09 9.60
C TYR A 289 9.68 -13.02 9.10
N ALA A 290 10.49 -12.32 9.89
CA ALA A 290 11.93 -12.27 9.81
C ALA A 290 12.52 -13.68 9.76
N GLY A 291 13.67 -13.82 9.10
CA GLY A 291 14.35 -15.09 9.00
C GLY A 291 15.10 -15.54 10.23
N HIS A 292 15.73 -16.71 10.08
CA HIS A 292 16.60 -17.23 11.11
C HIS A 292 17.81 -16.33 11.32
N GLY A 293 18.13 -16.08 12.59
CA GLY A 293 19.25 -15.22 13.00
C GLY A 293 18.91 -13.73 13.10
N MET A 294 17.74 -13.30 12.62
CA MET A 294 17.31 -11.90 12.73
C MET A 294 16.74 -11.59 14.12
N THR A 295 17.11 -10.44 14.64
CA THR A 295 16.70 -9.96 15.96
C THR A 295 15.71 -8.79 15.86
N ASN A 296 15.31 -8.24 17.02
CA ASN A 296 14.51 -7.02 17.09
C ASN A 296 15.39 -5.77 17.26
N ALA A 297 16.65 -5.81 16.85
CA ALA A 297 17.50 -4.62 16.77
C ALA A 297 17.13 -3.81 15.52
N ASP A 298 17.32 -2.49 15.55
CA ASP A 298 16.99 -1.62 14.42
C ASP A 298 17.69 -2.04 13.11
N GLN A 299 18.95 -2.45 13.20
CA GLN A 299 19.73 -2.90 12.04
C GLN A 299 19.10 -4.09 11.32
N ASP A 300 18.62 -5.09 12.06
CA ASP A 300 17.96 -6.25 11.47
C ASP A 300 16.58 -5.88 10.96
N TYR A 301 15.86 -5.05 11.71
CA TYR A 301 14.46 -4.74 11.48
C TYR A 301 14.23 -3.81 10.27
N TYR A 302 15.14 -2.84 10.02
CA TYR A 302 14.99 -1.85 8.95
C TYR A 302 15.86 -2.09 7.72
N ASP A 303 17.00 -2.76 7.86
CA ASP A 303 18.01 -2.84 6.78
C ASP A 303 18.31 -4.26 6.31
N ALA A 304 17.78 -5.28 6.99
CA ALA A 304 17.98 -6.67 6.58
C ALA A 304 16.85 -7.18 5.66
N TRP A 305 17.21 -8.04 4.72
CA TRP A 305 16.29 -8.68 3.79
C TRP A 305 15.43 -9.74 4.50
N MET A 306 14.20 -9.39 4.90
CA MET A 306 13.38 -10.23 5.79
C MET A 306 12.45 -11.28 5.12
N HIS A 307 12.53 -11.54 3.80
CA HIS A 307 11.56 -12.38 3.02
C HIS A 307 11.52 -13.90 3.28
N THR A 308 12.01 -14.40 4.41
CA THR A 308 12.37 -15.83 4.45
C THR A 308 11.23 -16.77 4.84
N LYS A 309 10.15 -16.30 5.49
CA LYS A 309 9.02 -17.14 5.93
C LYS A 309 7.68 -16.41 5.85
N THR A 310 6.70 -17.04 5.18
CA THR A 310 5.28 -16.66 5.25
C THR A 310 4.67 -17.17 6.57
N GLY A 311 3.94 -16.31 7.27
CA GLY A 311 3.16 -16.71 8.43
C GLY A 311 1.95 -17.55 8.05
N SER A 312 2.00 -18.85 8.33
CA SER A 312 0.84 -19.75 8.43
C SER A 312 1.03 -20.74 9.58
#